data_AF-A0A1C6ETA9-F1
#
_entry.id   AF-A0A1C6ETA9-F1
#
_cell.length_a   1.000
_cell.length_b   1.000
_cell.length_c   1.000
_cell.angle_alpha   90.00
_cell.angle_beta   90.00
_cell.angle_gamma   90.00
#
_symmetry.space_group_name_H-M   'P 1'
#
loop_
_entity.id
_entity.type
_entity.pdbx_description
1 polymer ?
#
loop_
_entity_poly.entity_id
_entity_poly.type
_entity_poly.pdbx_seq_one_letter_code
_entity_poly.pdbx_strand_id
1 'polypeptide(L)'
;MAEDILAFYLYDEEAEGNVIPEASSPDHITCEKGEFVNYIACDTIEYAKMHNTRAVKKTLTIPEWLNAAATRAGINFSQVLQEALLEKVK
;
A
#
# COMPACT_ATOMS: atom_id res chain seq x y z
N MET A 1 -8.85 -14.36 4.27
CA MET A 1 -8.96 -14.25 5.75
C MET A 1 -7.60 -14.25 6.43
N ALA A 2 -6.79 -15.31 6.33
CA ALA A 2 -5.49 -15.34 7.01
C ALA A 2 -4.44 -14.45 6.31
N GLU A 3 -4.46 -14.40 4.97
CA GLU A 3 -3.68 -13.45 4.16
C GLU A 3 -4.02 -11.99 4.47
N ASP A 4 -5.32 -11.65 4.53
CA ASP A 4 -5.78 -10.29 4.84
C ASP A 4 -5.32 -9.81 6.23
N ILE A 5 -5.40 -10.68 7.24
CA ILE A 5 -4.98 -10.36 8.62
C ILE A 5 -3.46 -10.17 8.67
N LEU A 6 -2.70 -11.05 8.00
CA LEU A 6 -1.24 -10.94 7.92
C LEU A 6 -0.83 -9.64 7.24
N ALA A 7 -1.44 -9.32 6.10
CA ALA A 7 -1.16 -8.12 5.34
C ALA A 7 -1.53 -6.85 6.14
N PHE A 8 -2.65 -6.85 6.87
CA PHE A 8 -3.03 -5.76 7.76
C PHE A 8 -2.01 -5.54 8.88
N TYR A 9 -1.60 -6.61 9.57
CA TYR A 9 -0.66 -6.53 10.69
C TYR A 9 0.70 -5.98 10.22
N LEU A 10 1.24 -6.54 9.14
CA LEU A 10 2.52 -6.08 8.59
C LEU A 10 2.47 -4.63 8.11
N TYR A 11 1.35 -4.22 7.49
CA TYR A 11 1.17 -2.84 7.06
C TYR A 11 1.15 -1.85 8.24
N ASP A 12 0.50 -2.21 9.35
CA ASP A 12 0.46 -1.38 10.57
C ASP A 12 1.86 -1.24 11.19
N GLU A 13 2.60 -2.34 11.30
CA GLU A 13 3.99 -2.34 11.78
C GLU A 13 4.92 -1.52 10.85
N GLU A 14 4.78 -1.61 9.53
CA GLU A 14 5.52 -0.76 8.58
C GLU A 14 5.18 0.72 8.74
N ALA A 15 3.90 1.05 8.97
CA ALA A 15 3.44 2.43 9.14
C ALA A 15 3.93 3.06 10.45
N GLU A 16 4.04 2.26 11.52
CA GLU A 16 4.60 2.66 12.81
C GLU A 16 6.14 2.67 12.82
N GLY A 17 6.78 2.08 11.80
CA GLY A 17 8.24 1.99 11.68
C GLY A 17 8.86 0.91 12.57
N ASN A 18 8.06 -0.07 12.97
CA ASN A 18 8.48 -1.19 13.78
C ASN A 18 9.18 -2.26 12.92
N VAL A 19 9.95 -3.13 13.58
CA VAL A 19 10.68 -4.19 12.90
C VAL A 19 9.77 -5.39 12.68
N ILE A 20 9.52 -5.73 11.42
CA ILE A 20 8.76 -6.94 11.06
C ILE A 20 9.57 -8.18 11.49
N PRO A 21 8.99 -9.10 12.28
CA PRO A 21 9.66 -10.32 12.67
C PRO A 21 9.91 -11.24 11.47
N GLU A 22 11.04 -11.95 11.49
CA GLU A 22 11.39 -12.92 10.44
C GLU A 22 10.42 -14.11 10.45
N ALA A 23 10.06 -14.60 9.26
CA ALA A 23 9.14 -15.72 9.12
C ALA A 23 9.72 -17.00 9.75
N SER A 24 8.92 -17.66 10.58
CA SER A 24 9.31 -18.93 11.21
C SER A 24 9.53 -20.02 10.17
N SER A 25 10.59 -20.80 10.34
CA SER A 25 10.81 -22.00 9.51
C SER A 25 9.70 -23.04 9.80
N PRO A 26 9.13 -23.68 8.76
CA PRO A 26 8.14 -24.74 8.93
C PRO A 26 8.66 -25.93 9.74
N ASP A 27 9.97 -26.19 9.66
CA ASP A 27 10.63 -27.28 10.39
C ASP A 27 10.61 -27.09 11.91
N HIS A 28 10.39 -25.86 12.38
CA HIS A 28 10.27 -25.54 13.80
C HIS A 28 8.83 -25.53 14.32
N ILE A 29 7.83 -25.83 13.48
CA ILE A 29 6.41 -25.81 13.86
C ILE A 29 5.96 -27.24 14.16
N THR A 30 5.70 -27.52 15.44
CA THR A 30 5.14 -28.80 15.88
C THR A 30 3.62 -28.78 15.71
N CYS A 31 3.08 -29.70 14.90
CA CYS A 31 1.64 -29.86 14.70
C CYS A 31 1.11 -31.09 15.44
N GLU A 32 -0.07 -30.97 16.06
CA GLU A 32 -0.78 -32.11 16.65
C GLU A 32 -1.54 -32.93 15.60
N LYS A 33 -2.11 -34.07 16.01
CA LYS A 33 -2.87 -34.94 15.10
C LYS A 33 -4.09 -34.20 14.53
N GLY A 34 -4.04 -33.91 13.22
CA GLY A 34 -5.11 -33.24 12.49
C GLY A 34 -4.78 -31.80 12.09
N GLU A 35 -3.64 -31.27 12.52
CA GLU A 35 -3.14 -29.96 12.11
C GLU A 35 -2.19 -30.07 10.92
N PHE A 36 -2.08 -28.99 10.14
CA PHE A 36 -1.16 -28.89 9.01
C PHE A 36 -0.58 -27.49 8.91
N VAL A 37 0.67 -27.40 8.47
CA VAL A 37 1.35 -26.13 8.18
C VAL A 37 0.99 -25.69 6.77
N ASN A 38 0.68 -24.41 6.60
CA ASN A 38 0.48 -23.80 5.29
C ASN A 38 1.24 -22.48 5.20
N TYR A 39 1.79 -22.21 4.02
CA TYR A 39 2.39 -20.92 3.73
C TYR A 39 1.31 -19.93 3.36
N ILE A 40 1.43 -18.73 3.90
CA ILE A 40 0.62 -17.59 3.52
C ILE A 40 1.58 -16.58 2.89
N ALA A 41 1.44 -16.38 1.59
CA ALA A 41 2.07 -15.25 0.93
C ALA A 41 1.22 -14.02 1.20
N CYS A 42 1.83 -12.90 1.57
CA CYS A 42 1.18 -11.62 1.50
C CYS A 42 2.16 -10.59 0.91
N ASP A 43 1.62 -9.67 0.13
CA ASP A 43 2.34 -8.54 -0.43
C ASP A 43 1.80 -7.28 0.27
N THR A 44 2.62 -6.72 1.16
CA THR A 44 2.23 -5.55 1.95
C THR A 44 2.12 -4.29 1.09
N ILE A 45 2.80 -4.23 -0.06
CA ILE A 45 2.74 -3.11 -1.01
C ILE A 45 1.43 -3.15 -1.79
N GLU A 46 1.00 -4.33 -2.25
CA GLU A 46 -0.31 -4.52 -2.88
C GLU A 46 -1.45 -4.24 -1.87
N TYR A 47 -1.31 -4.70 -0.62
CA TYR A 47 -2.29 -4.43 0.44
C TYR A 47 -2.37 -2.94 0.80
N ALA A 48 -1.23 -2.25 0.89
CA ALA A 48 -1.19 -0.80 1.07
C ALA A 48 -1.93 -0.06 -0.06
N LYS A 49 -1.74 -0.48 -1.32
CA LYS A 49 -2.41 0.12 -2.48
C LYS A 49 -3.92 -0.15 -2.49
N MET A 50 -4.36 -1.36 -2.11
CA MET A 50 -5.77 -1.74 -2.09
C MET A 50 -6.54 -1.16 -0.88
N HIS A 51 -5.92 -1.13 0.30
CA HIS A 51 -6.61 -0.81 1.55
C HIS A 51 -6.32 0.59 2.08
N ASN A 52 -5.23 1.24 1.67
CA ASN A 52 -4.99 2.65 2.01
C ASN A 52 -5.64 3.59 0.98
N THR A 53 -6.97 3.58 0.97
CA THR A 53 -7.80 4.49 0.15
C THR A 53 -7.88 5.91 0.72
N ARG A 54 -7.13 6.23 1.79
CA ARG A 54 -7.11 7.59 2.35
C ARG A 54 -6.44 8.53 1.37
N ALA A 55 -7.27 9.35 0.71
CA ALA A 55 -6.79 10.50 -0.04
C ALA A 55 -6.11 11.50 0.91
N VAL A 56 -4.79 11.67 0.77
CA VAL A 56 -4.03 12.68 1.50
C VAL A 56 -4.04 13.98 0.71
N LYS A 57 -4.59 15.05 1.29
CA LYS A 57 -4.56 16.38 0.67
C LYS A 57 -3.11 16.87 0.56
N LYS A 58 -2.71 17.26 -0.65
CA LYS A 58 -1.43 17.91 -0.93
C LYS A 58 -1.67 19.34 -1.42
N THR A 59 -0.95 20.29 -0.87
CA THR A 59 -0.92 21.69 -1.34
C THR A 59 0.31 21.85 -2.22
N LEU A 60 0.12 22.30 -3.46
CA LEU A 60 1.18 22.46 -4.46
C LEU A 60 1.10 23.85 -5.10
N THR A 61 2.23 24.30 -5.64
CA THR A 61 2.35 25.58 -6.35
C THR A 61 2.59 25.31 -7.82
N ILE A 62 1.75 25.91 -8.68
CA ILE A 62 1.88 25.84 -10.14
C ILE A 62 1.78 27.24 -10.75
N PRO A 63 2.36 27.46 -11.94
CA PRO A 63 2.19 28.72 -12.67
C PRO A 63 0.71 29.03 -12.94
N GLU A 64 0.33 30.30 -12.85
CA GLU A 64 -1.05 30.76 -13.04
C GLU A 64 -1.62 30.39 -14.41
N TRP A 65 -0.80 30.55 -15.47
CA TRP A 65 -1.19 30.19 -16.83
C TRP A 65 -1.54 28.71 -16.96
N LEU A 66 -0.87 27.83 -16.21
CA LEU A 66 -1.09 26.38 -16.23
C LEU A 66 -2.39 26.03 -15.50
N ASN A 67 -2.65 26.68 -14.36
CA ASN A 67 -3.92 26.53 -13.65
C ASN A 67 -5.12 26.94 -14.53
N ALA A 68 -5.01 28.09 -15.20
CA ALA A 68 -6.05 28.58 -16.11
C ALA A 68 -6.24 27.68 -17.34
N ALA A 69 -5.15 27.16 -17.92
CA ALA A 69 -5.23 26.22 -19.04
C ALA A 69 -5.89 24.90 -18.62
N ALA A 70 -5.46 24.32 -17.51
CA ALA A 70 -5.99 23.06 -16.97
C ALA A 70 -7.48 23.19 -16.57
N THR A 71 -7.86 24.31 -15.95
CA THR A 71 -9.25 24.57 -15.56
C THR A 71 -10.17 24.71 -16.78
N ARG A 72 -9.74 25.43 -17.82
CA ARG A 72 -10.49 25.55 -19.08
C ARG A 72 -10.64 24.21 -19.80
N ALA A 73 -9.65 23.34 -19.69
CA ALA A 73 -9.68 22.00 -20.25
C ALA A 73 -10.42 20.98 -19.36
N GLY A 74 -10.93 21.38 -18.19
CA GLY A 74 -11.64 20.48 -17.27
C GLY A 74 -10.76 19.41 -16.64
N ILE A 75 -9.45 19.66 -16.51
CA ILE A 75 -8.48 18.68 -16.00
C ILE A 75 -8.61 18.52 -14.49
N ASN A 76 -8.61 17.27 -14.02
CA ASN A 76 -8.54 16.94 -12.60
C ASN A 76 -7.07 16.89 -12.14
N PHE A 77 -6.64 17.91 -11.40
CA PHE A 77 -5.27 18.01 -10.87
C PHE A 77 -4.86 16.82 -10.00
N SER A 78 -5.78 16.31 -9.16
CA SER A 78 -5.48 15.18 -8.29
C SER A 78 -5.22 13.91 -9.08
N GLN A 79 -6.00 13.66 -10.13
CA GLN A 79 -5.83 12.50 -11.01
C GLN A 79 -4.51 12.59 -11.78
N VAL A 80 -4.24 13.73 -12.40
CA VAL A 80 -2.97 13.94 -13.15
C VAL A 80 -1.76 13.77 -12.23
N LEU A 81 -1.84 14.26 -10.99
CA LEU A 81 -0.77 14.07 -10.02
C LEU A 81 -0.58 12.58 -9.66
N GLN A 82 -1.66 11.83 -9.45
CA GLN A 82 -1.59 10.39 -9.16
C GLN A 82 -0.98 9.61 -10.33
N GLU A 83 -1.42 9.86 -11.56
CA GLU A 83 -0.91 9.21 -12.77
C GLU A 83 0.59 9.49 -12.96
N ALA A 84 0.99 10.77 -12.86
CA ALA A 84 2.39 11.16 -13.03
C ALA A 84 3.30 10.63 -11.91
N LEU A 85 2.79 10.53 -10.67
CA LEU A 85 3.52 9.88 -9.58
C LEU A 85 3.67 8.40 -9.85
N LEU A 86 2.59 7.69 -10.19
CA LEU A 86 2.62 6.25 -10.49
C LEU A 86 3.63 5.90 -11.59
N GLU A 87 3.76 6.75 -12.60
CA GLU A 87 4.77 6.59 -13.66
C GLU A 87 6.21 6.77 -13.16
N LYS A 88 6.44 7.63 -12.14
CA LYS A 88 7.77 7.93 -11.59
C LYS A 88 8.22 7.01 -10.46
N VAL A 89 7.30 6.42 -9.71
CA VAL A 89 7.63 5.42 -8.65
C VAL A 89 7.62 3.98 -9.16
N LYS A 90 7.39 3.77 -10.46
CA LYS A 90 7.61 2.47 -11.11
C LYS A 90 9.09 2.21 -11.38
#